data_AF-A0AAV8UH22-F1
#
_entry.id   AF-A0AAV8UH22-F1
#
_cell.length_a   1.000
_cell.length_b   1.000
_cell.length_c   1.000
_cell.angle_alpha   90.00
_cell.angle_beta   90.00
_cell.angle_gamma   90.00
#
_symmetry.space_group_name_H-M   'P 1'
#
loop_
_entity.id
_entity.type
_entity.pdbx_description
1 polymer ?
#
loop_
_entity_poly.entity_id
_entity_poly.type
_entity_poly.pdbx_seq_one_letter_code
_entity_poly.pdbx_strand_id
1 'polypeptide(L)' 'MIQNLSKEGKIVPSKITVKLLQQAMQQSINKKFIIDSFPWNEENRYAFENIGRVDDNLDTIKKRLRVHI' A
#
# COMPACT_ATOMS: atom_id res chain seq x y z
N MET A 1 -0.88 12.05 -16.40
CA MET A 1 -1.92 11.00 -16.25
C MET A 1 -2.83 11.25 -15.04
N ILE A 2 -2.31 11.35 -13.81
CA ILE A 2 -3.14 11.57 -12.59
C ILE A 2 -3.84 12.94 -12.60
N GLN A 3 -3.20 13.98 -13.13
CA GLN A 3 -3.78 15.32 -13.22
C GLN A 3 -5.10 15.37 -14.03
N ASN A 4 -5.33 14.42 -14.94
CA ASN A 4 -6.57 14.36 -15.72
C ASN A 4 -7.70 13.68 -14.94
N LEU A 5 -7.40 12.62 -14.19
CA LEU A 5 -8.38 11.92 -13.35
C LEU A 5 -8.92 12.81 -12.22
N SER A 6 -8.03 13.59 -11.59
CA SER A 6 -8.41 14.54 -10.53
C SER A 6 -9.22 15.73 -11.06
N LYS A 7 -9.03 16.12 -12.34
CA LYS A 7 -9.81 17.18 -13.01
C LYS A 7 -11.20 16.71 -13.45
N GLU A 8 -11.39 15.42 -13.69
CA GLU A 8 -12.68 14.84 -14.10
C GLU A 8 -13.61 14.50 -12.92
N GLY A 9 -13.21 14.78 -11.67
CA GLY A 9 -13.97 14.39 -10.49
C GLY A 9 -14.10 12.87 -10.30
N LYS A 10 -13.32 12.08 -11.06
CA LYS A 10 -13.29 10.63 -10.95
C LYS A 10 -12.36 10.23 -9.81
N ILE A 11 -12.90 9.47 -8.87
CA ILE A 11 -12.15 8.88 -7.77
C ILE A 11 -11.04 8.01 -8.38
N VAL A 12 -9.79 8.28 -7.97
CA VAL A 12 -8.65 7.46 -8.40
C VAL A 12 -8.79 6.07 -7.75
N PRO A 13 -8.75 4.98 -8.53
CA PRO A 13 -8.88 3.64 -7.97
C PRO A 13 -7.87 3.37 -6.85
N SER A 14 -8.35 2.81 -5.75
CA SER A 14 -7.55 2.57 -4.52
C SER A 14 -6.25 1.82 -4.80
N LYS A 15 -6.30 0.81 -5.68
CA LYS A 15 -5.15 0.01 -6.09
C LYS A 15 -4.06 0.83 -6.78
N ILE A 16 -4.42 1.83 -7.57
CA ILE A 16 -3.47 2.73 -8.23
C ILE A 16 -2.82 3.63 -7.19
N THR A 17 -3.61 4.24 -6.31
CA THR A 17 -3.14 5.11 -5.23
C THR A 17 -2.13 4.39 -4.32
N VAL A 18 -2.45 3.18 -3.87
CA VAL A 18 -1.55 2.39 -3.01
C VAL A 18 -0.28 1.99 -3.74
N LYS A 19 -0.35 1.61 -5.02
CA LYS A 19 0.85 1.26 -5.81
C LYS A 19 1.80 2.45 -5.96
N LEU A 20 1.26 3.64 -6.19
CA LEU A 20 2.07 4.86 -6.29
C LEU A 20 2.74 5.19 -4.96
N LEU A 21 2.01 5.05 -3.84
CA LEU A 21 2.57 5.22 -2.50
C LEU A 21 3.71 4.22 -2.25
N GLN A 22 3.51 2.95 -2.58
CA GLN A 22 4.53 1.91 -2.44
C GLN A 22 5.80 2.25 -3.24
N GLN A 23 5.66 2.68 -4.49
CA GLN A 23 6.81 3.06 -5.34
C GLN A 23 7.56 4.25 -4.74
N ALA A 24 6.84 5.28 -4.28
CA ALA A 24 7.45 6.44 -3.63
C ALA A 24 8.20 6.06 -2.33
N MET A 25 7.62 5.17 -1.52
CA MET A 25 8.26 4.64 -0.31
C MET A 25 9.51 3.81 -0.64
N GLN A 26 9.48 2.98 -1.68
CA GLN A 26 10.63 2.16 -2.12
C GLN A 26 11.79 3.01 -2.65
N GLN A 27 11.49 4.12 -3.32
CA GLN A 27 12.50 5.06 -3.83
C GLN A 27 13.09 5.95 -2.74
N SER A 28 12.41 6.06 -1.59
CA SER A 28 12.88 6.86 -0.47
C SER A 28 13.88 6.08 0.38
N ILE A 29 14.88 6.80 0.89
CA ILE A 29 15.87 6.27 1.85
C ILE A 29 15.20 6.03 3.22
N ASN A 30 14.14 6.77 3.53
CA ASN A 30 13.44 6.69 4.81
C ASN A 30 12.67 5.38 4.93
N LYS A 31 12.59 4.85 6.16
CA LYS A 31 11.89 3.59 6.47
C LYS A 31 10.57 3.79 7.20
N LYS A 32 10.23 5.04 7.56
CA LYS A 32 9.02 5.40 8.29
C LYS A 32 8.37 6.60 7.59
N PHE A 33 7.06 6.51 7.39
CA PHE A 33 6.27 7.51 6.70
C PHE A 33 4.99 7.75 7.48
N ILE A 34 4.56 9.01 7.50
CA ILE A 34 3.21 9.39 7.91
C ILE A 34 2.51 9.80 6.63
N ILE A 35 1.41 9.12 6.31
CA ILE A 35 0.57 9.47 5.16
C ILE A 35 -0.67 10.13 5.74
N ASP A 36 -0.71 11.46 5.63
CA ASP A 36 -1.79 12.25 6.20
C ASP A 36 -3.13 11.88 5.54
N SER A 37 -4.17 11.81 6.37
CA SER A 37 -5.55 11.58 5.97
C SER A 37 -5.79 10.28 5.20
N PHE A 38 -4.84 9.34 5.21
CA PHE A 38 -4.97 8.04 4.58
C PHE A 38 -5.13 6.94 5.64
N PRO A 39 -6.02 5.95 5.42
CA PRO A 39 -6.91 5.74 4.28
C PRO A 39 -8.21 6.56 4.33
N TRP A 40 -8.73 7.02 3.18
CA TRP A 40 -9.99 7.79 3.09
C TRP A 40 -11.27 6.96 3.24
N ASN A 41 -11.20 5.66 2.93
CA ASN A 41 -12.34 4.74 3.01
C ASN A 41 -11.84 3.29 3.22
N GLU A 42 -12.78 2.37 3.45
CA GLU A 42 -12.48 0.97 3.72
C GLU A 42 -11.83 0.24 2.54
N GLU A 43 -12.21 0.57 1.30
CA GLU A 43 -11.61 0.01 0.09
C GLU A 43 -10.11 0.37 -0.01
N ASN A 44 -9.75 1.62 0.27
CA ASN A 44 -8.36 2.09 0.35
C ASN A 44 -7.58 1.38 1.45
N ARG A 45 -8.20 1.18 2.62
CA ARG A 45 -7.60 0.43 3.73
C ARG A 45 -7.30 -1.01 3.30
N TYR A 46 -8.27 -1.71 2.73
CA TYR A 46 -8.11 -3.09 2.29
C TYR A 46 -7.05 -3.21 1.19
N ALA A 47 -7.05 -2.31 0.20
CA ALA A 47 -6.04 -2.28 -0.85
C ALA A 47 -4.62 -2.04 -0.29
N PHE A 48 -4.49 -1.16 0.72
CA PHE A 48 -3.22 -0.88 1.39
C PHE A 48 -2.71 -2.08 2.18
N GLU A 49 -3.56 -2.71 2.96
CA GLU A 49 -3.21 -3.90 3.76
C GLU A 49 -2.79 -5.08 2.87
N ASN A 50 -3.47 -5.30 1.75
CA ASN A 50 -3.12 -6.41 0.85
C ASN A 50 -1.81 -6.18 0.08
N ILE A 51 -1.45 -4.93 -0.25
CA ILE A 51 -0.16 -4.63 -0.88
C ILE A 51 1.00 -4.76 0.14
N GLY A 52 0.73 -4.54 1.43
CA GLY A 52 1.67 -4.88 2.50
C GLY A 52 1.85 -6.38 2.75
N ARG A 53 1.14 -7.25 2.01
CA ARG A 53 1.22 -8.72 2.08
C ARG A 53 1.84 -9.34 0.83
N VAL A 54 2.59 -8.55 0.05
CA VAL A 54 3.36 -9.06 -1.11
C VAL A 54 4.41 -10.11 -0.69
N ASP A 55 4.71 -10.15 0.61
CA ASP A 55 5.49 -11.12 1.34
C ASP A 55 4.63 -12.23 1.99
N ASP A 56 3.55 -12.69 1.38
CA ASP A 56 2.93 -13.99 1.71
C ASP A 56 3.48 -15.09 0.77
N ASN A 57 4.80 -15.16 0.59
CA ASN A 57 5.44 -16.36 0.05
C ASN A 57 5.65 -17.40 1.18
N LEU A 58 5.81 -18.67 0.82
CA LEU A 58 5.96 -19.76 1.79
C LEU A 58 7.08 -19.50 2.80
N ASP A 59 8.16 -18.83 2.41
CA ASP A 59 9.31 -18.51 3.25
C ASP A 59 9.04 -17.40 4.27
N THR A 60 8.30 -16.36 3.89
CA THR A 60 7.92 -15.25 4.78
C THR A 60 6.80 -15.65 5.74
N ILE A 61 5.87 -16.49 5.30
CA ILE A 61 4.87 -17.13 6.19
C ILE A 61 5.58 -18.00 7.25
N LYS A 62 6.54 -18.84 6.84
CA LYS A 62 7.37 -19.64 7.78
C LYS A 62 8.14 -18.76 8.77
N LYS A 63 8.66 -17.61 8.33
CA LYS A 63 9.40 -16.67 9.18
C LYS A 63 8.50 -15.96 10.21
N ARG A 64 7.25 -15.64 9.82
CA ARG A 64 6.25 -15.00 10.69
C ARG A 64 5.62 -15.98 11.68
N LEU A 65 5.48 -17.24 11.27
CA LEU A 65 5.09 -18.39 12.09
C LEU A 65 6.30 -19.04 12.79
N ARG A 66 7.36 -18.29 13.14
CA ARG A 66 8.35 -18.76 14.14
C ARG A 66 7.68 -18.90 15.51
N VAL A 67 6.78 -19.87 15.62
CA VAL A 67 6.45 -20.58 16.83
C VAL A 67 7.76 -21.23 17.24
N HIS A 68 8.27 -20.82 18.39
CA HIS A 68 9.29 -21.58 19.08
C HIS A 68 8.63 -22.91 19.43
N ILE A 69 8.90 -23.94 18.63
CA ILE A 69 8.77 -25.34 19.06
C ILE A 69 10.19 -25.89 19.09
#